data_AF-C6T9H4-F1
#
_entry.id   AF-C6T9H4-F1
#
_cell.length_a   1.000
_cell.length_b   1.000
_cell.length_c   1.000
_cell.angle_alpha   90.00
_cell.angle_beta   90.00
_cell.angle_gamma   90.00
#
_symmetry.space_group_name_H-M   'P 1'
#
loop_
_entity.id
_entity.type
_entity.pdbx_description
1 polymer ?
#
loop_
_entity_poly.entity_id
_entity_poly.type
_entity_poly.pdbx_seq_one_letter_code
_entity_poly.pdbx_strand_id
1 'polypeptide(L)'
;MGDSSVQSGSPNAKPDLVDGDSAVSNNATLETIVQSFQDSMSLGKRHKFWETQPVGQYKDVGDSSLPEGPIEPPTPLSEVKQEPYNLPNAYEWTTCDMDSEEICDEVYVLLKNNYVEDDENMFRFNYSKEFLSWALRVPGYYQSWHIGVRAKTSKKLVAFISGIPARIRVNEEVVKMAEINFLCVHKKLRSKRLAPVMIKEVTRRVHLENIWQAAYTAGVVLPTPITTCQYWHRSLNPKKLIDVGFSRLGARMTMSRTIKLYKLPDSTVTPGFRKMELRDVPAVTRLLRNYLSQFVVAPDFDENDVEHWLLPNENVVDSFLVESPENHEITDFCSFYTLPSSIPWKSKLLNFESCLFLL
;
A
#
# COMPACT_ATOMS: atom_id res chain seq x y z
N MET A 1 10.99 55.42 57.12
CA MET A 1 10.96 53.95 57.23
C MET A 1 9.51 53.57 56.91
N GLY A 2 9.16 53.36 55.64
CA GLY A 2 9.36 52.12 54.88
C GLY A 2 8.29 51.12 55.33
N ASP A 3 7.10 51.07 54.72
CA ASP A 3 6.71 50.31 53.51
C ASP A 3 5.66 49.26 53.94
N SER A 4 4.41 49.33 53.47
CA SER A 4 3.84 48.55 52.34
C SER A 4 3.35 47.15 52.78
N SER A 5 2.21 46.58 52.36
CA SER A 5 1.13 46.96 51.44
C SER A 5 0.03 45.88 51.53
N VAL A 6 -1.20 46.29 51.24
CA VAL A 6 -2.48 45.55 51.24
C VAL A 6 -2.66 44.67 50.00
N GLN A 7 -3.38 43.54 50.12
CA GLN A 7 -4.47 43.01 49.24
C GLN A 7 -4.61 41.48 49.44
N SER A 8 -5.70 40.93 49.98
CA SER A 8 -7.13 40.87 49.59
C SER A 8 -7.47 39.43 49.20
N GLY A 9 -8.16 38.72 50.09
CA GLY A 9 -8.79 37.44 49.79
C GLY A 9 -10.26 37.61 49.42
N SER A 10 -10.77 36.72 48.57
CA SER A 10 -12.06 36.01 48.70
C SER A 10 -12.50 35.32 47.39
N PRO A 11 -13.42 34.33 47.45
CA PRO A 11 -13.32 33.09 46.68
C PRO A 11 -14.51 32.83 45.73
N ASN A 12 -14.55 31.59 45.21
CA ASN A 12 -15.62 30.87 44.50
C ASN A 12 -15.72 31.04 42.97
N ALA A 13 -15.49 29.95 42.24
CA ALA A 13 -16.55 29.10 41.71
C ALA A 13 -15.95 27.92 40.93
N LYS A 14 -16.44 26.69 41.19
CA LYS A 14 -16.36 25.60 40.20
C LYS A 14 -17.30 25.95 39.03
N PRO A 15 -16.99 25.45 37.83
CA PRO A 15 -17.89 24.44 37.29
C PRO A 15 -17.15 23.24 36.69
N ASP A 16 -17.91 22.17 36.61
CA ASP A 16 -17.60 20.87 36.05
C ASP A 16 -16.94 20.96 34.66
N LEU A 17 -15.90 20.15 34.45
CA LEU A 17 -15.39 19.85 33.11
C LEU A 17 -15.43 18.33 32.92
N VAL A 18 -16.39 17.99 32.07
CA VAL A 18 -16.67 16.70 31.46
C VAL A 18 -15.44 16.22 30.67
N ASP A 19 -15.16 14.93 30.78
CA ASP A 19 -14.23 14.18 29.93
C ASP A 19 -14.45 14.50 28.44
N GLY A 20 -13.35 14.73 27.72
CA GLY A 20 -13.38 15.16 26.33
C GLY A 20 -12.16 14.68 25.56
N ASP A 21 -12.29 13.43 25.12
CA ASP A 21 -11.51 12.66 24.17
C ASP A 21 -10.44 13.34 23.29
N SER A 22 -9.32 12.63 23.15
CA SER A 22 -8.25 12.85 22.17
C SER A 22 -8.59 12.38 20.75
N ALA A 23 -9.86 12.40 20.36
CA ALA A 23 -10.36 11.92 19.05
C ALA A 23 -10.32 12.98 17.93
N VAL A 24 -10.12 14.26 18.25
CA VAL A 24 -10.42 15.39 17.35
C VAL A 24 -9.42 15.57 16.19
N SER A 25 -8.25 14.92 16.21
CA SER A 25 -7.27 14.99 15.10
C SER A 25 -7.45 13.90 14.03
N ASN A 26 -8.18 12.83 14.32
CA ASN A 26 -8.16 11.61 13.51
C ASN A 26 -9.41 11.44 12.63
N ASN A 27 -10.58 11.92 13.08
CA ASN A 27 -11.79 11.94 12.25
C ASN A 27 -11.62 12.83 11.01
N ALA A 28 -10.81 13.88 11.12
CA ALA A 28 -10.62 14.86 10.05
C ALA A 28 -10.07 14.24 8.74
N THR A 29 -9.31 13.14 8.78
CA THR A 29 -8.69 12.56 7.57
C THR A 29 -9.62 11.62 6.81
N LEU A 30 -10.37 10.76 7.51
CA LEU A 30 -11.44 9.98 6.88
C LEU A 30 -12.54 10.91 6.38
N GLU A 31 -12.93 11.90 7.18
CA GLU A 31 -13.86 12.96 6.75
C GLU A 31 -13.31 13.72 5.54
N THR A 32 -12.00 13.99 5.45
CA THR A 32 -11.41 14.62 4.26
C THR A 32 -11.47 13.71 3.03
N ILE A 33 -11.26 12.39 3.16
CA ILE A 33 -11.38 11.45 2.05
C ILE A 33 -12.85 11.33 1.62
N VAL A 34 -13.77 11.18 2.57
CA VAL A 34 -15.22 11.14 2.34
C VAL A 34 -15.69 12.46 1.72
N GLN A 35 -15.22 13.60 2.21
CA GLN A 35 -15.50 14.91 1.65
C GLN A 35 -14.91 15.04 0.25
N SER A 36 -13.68 14.58 0.00
CA SER A 36 -13.07 14.60 -1.34
C SER A 36 -13.83 13.72 -2.33
N PHE A 37 -14.37 12.59 -1.86
CA PHE A 37 -15.23 11.71 -2.62
C PHE A 37 -16.57 12.38 -2.90
N GLN A 38 -17.23 12.94 -1.88
CA GLN A 38 -18.47 13.72 -2.01
C GLN A 38 -18.29 14.95 -2.91
N ASP A 39 -17.17 15.65 -2.81
CA ASP A 39 -16.78 16.78 -3.65
C ASP A 39 -16.51 16.33 -5.08
N SER A 40 -15.89 15.16 -5.28
CA SER A 40 -15.69 14.60 -6.62
C SER A 40 -17.01 14.22 -7.30
N MET A 41 -17.98 13.71 -6.52
CA MET A 41 -19.34 13.43 -6.98
C MET A 41 -20.15 14.72 -7.22
N SER A 42 -19.99 15.74 -6.38
CA SER A 42 -20.75 17.00 -6.48
C SER A 42 -20.20 17.96 -7.55
N LEU A 43 -18.88 17.98 -7.80
CA LEU A 43 -18.26 18.85 -8.81
C LEU A 43 -18.36 18.33 -10.25
N GLY A 44 -18.88 17.13 -10.50
CA GLY A 44 -18.90 16.57 -11.86
C GLY A 44 -17.50 16.53 -12.49
N LYS A 45 -16.46 16.23 -11.70
CA LYS A 45 -15.08 16.11 -12.21
C LYS A 45 -15.03 15.01 -13.26
N ARG A 46 -14.97 15.41 -14.54
CA ARG A 46 -14.95 14.46 -15.66
C ARG A 46 -13.61 13.75 -15.76
N HIS A 47 -13.61 12.43 -15.57
CA HIS A 47 -12.42 11.59 -15.72
C HIS A 47 -12.38 10.96 -17.12
N LYS A 48 -11.97 11.73 -18.13
CA LYS A 48 -12.00 11.33 -19.56
C LYS A 48 -11.44 9.94 -19.89
N PHE A 49 -10.47 9.45 -19.12
CA PHE A 49 -9.96 8.09 -19.28
C PHE A 49 -10.87 7.07 -18.58
N TRP A 50 -11.08 7.21 -17.27
CA TRP A 50 -11.86 6.27 -16.45
C TRP A 50 -13.34 6.16 -16.83
N GLU A 51 -13.93 7.22 -17.39
CA GLU A 51 -15.29 7.21 -17.96
C GLU A 51 -15.44 6.23 -19.14
N THR A 52 -14.32 5.75 -19.71
CA THR A 52 -14.30 4.79 -20.82
C THR A 52 -13.82 3.41 -20.40
N GLN A 53 -13.55 3.18 -19.11
CA GLN A 53 -13.03 1.91 -18.61
C GLN A 53 -14.13 1.11 -17.92
N PRO A 54 -14.06 -0.23 -17.93
CA PRO A 54 -15.02 -1.11 -17.26
C PRO A 54 -14.79 -1.11 -15.74
N VAL A 55 -15.10 0.03 -15.12
CA VAL A 55 -15.06 0.26 -13.67
C VAL A 55 -16.39 0.87 -13.23
N GLY A 56 -16.75 0.68 -11.95
CA GLY A 56 -17.93 1.34 -11.39
C GLY A 56 -17.83 2.85 -11.58
N GLN A 57 -18.85 3.48 -12.15
CA GLN A 57 -18.81 4.91 -12.45
C GLN A 57 -19.46 5.70 -11.31
N TYR A 58 -19.05 6.96 -11.11
CA TYR A 58 -19.63 7.81 -10.06
C TYR A 58 -21.15 7.98 -10.20
N LYS A 59 -21.66 7.98 -11.44
CA LYS A 59 -23.10 8.05 -11.71
C LYS A 59 -23.90 6.84 -11.21
N ASP A 60 -23.24 5.73 -10.95
CA ASP A 60 -23.84 4.46 -10.55
C ASP A 60 -23.72 4.24 -9.02
N VAL A 61 -23.10 5.18 -8.30
CA VAL A 61 -22.91 5.10 -6.84
C VAL A 61 -24.25 5.15 -6.12
N GLY A 62 -24.51 4.16 -5.28
CA GLY A 62 -25.75 4.03 -4.51
C GLY A 62 -26.87 3.31 -5.24
N ASP A 63 -26.67 2.90 -6.49
CA ASP A 63 -27.61 2.04 -7.21
C ASP A 63 -27.44 0.58 -6.76
N SER A 64 -28.29 0.17 -5.81
CA SER A 64 -28.34 -1.21 -5.29
C SER A 64 -29.01 -2.22 -6.24
N SER A 65 -29.52 -1.77 -7.39
CA SER A 65 -30.14 -2.65 -8.39
C SER A 65 -29.13 -3.31 -9.33
N LEU A 66 -27.88 -2.83 -9.34
CA LEU A 66 -26.83 -3.38 -10.19
C LEU A 66 -26.35 -4.74 -9.66
N PRO A 67 -26.24 -5.77 -10.52
CA PRO A 67 -25.74 -7.07 -10.11
C PRO A 67 -24.23 -7.01 -9.81
N GLU A 68 -23.78 -7.86 -8.89
CA GLU A 68 -22.36 -8.15 -8.74
C GLU A 68 -21.83 -8.98 -9.92
N GLY A 69 -20.57 -8.75 -10.29
CA GLY A 69 -19.89 -9.51 -11.34
C GLY A 69 -19.10 -8.65 -12.32
N PRO A 70 -18.68 -9.22 -13.47
CA PRO A 70 -17.96 -8.49 -14.51
C PRO A 70 -18.83 -7.38 -15.12
N ILE A 71 -18.26 -6.18 -15.24
CA ILE A 71 -18.91 -5.04 -15.91
C ILE A 71 -19.00 -5.29 -17.42
N GLU A 72 -17.93 -5.84 -18.01
CA GLU A 72 -17.89 -6.31 -19.38
C GLU A 72 -17.61 -7.83 -19.36
N PRO A 73 -18.33 -8.63 -20.18
CA PRO A 73 -18.06 -10.05 -20.27
C PRO A 73 -16.70 -10.30 -20.94
N PRO A 74 -16.00 -11.40 -20.59
CA PRO A 74 -14.80 -11.83 -21.28
C PRO A 74 -15.02 -11.94 -22.79
N THR A 75 -14.14 -11.34 -23.59
CA THR A 75 -14.16 -11.51 -25.04
C THR A 75 -13.33 -12.72 -25.46
N PRO A 76 -13.61 -13.34 -26.61
CA PRO A 76 -12.75 -14.41 -27.14
C PRO A 76 -11.29 -13.93 -27.28
N LEU A 77 -10.32 -14.77 -26.92
CA LEU A 77 -8.89 -14.42 -27.02
C LEU A 77 -8.47 -14.00 -28.44
N SER A 78 -9.14 -14.51 -29.47
CA SER A 78 -8.93 -14.12 -30.88
C SER A 78 -9.28 -12.66 -31.16
N GLU A 79 -10.14 -12.05 -30.34
CA GLU A 79 -10.55 -10.64 -30.45
C GLU A 79 -9.68 -9.71 -29.61
N VAL A 80 -8.88 -10.25 -28.69
CA VAL A 80 -7.89 -9.47 -27.94
C VAL A 80 -6.80 -9.01 -28.91
N LYS A 81 -6.46 -7.71 -28.83
CA LYS A 81 -5.42 -7.10 -29.66
C LYS A 81 -4.07 -7.81 -29.42
N GLN A 82 -3.54 -8.46 -30.46
CA GLN A 82 -2.28 -9.21 -30.40
C GLN A 82 -1.05 -8.30 -30.35
N GLU A 83 -1.08 -7.20 -31.11
CA GLU A 83 0.01 -6.23 -31.16
C GLU A 83 -0.06 -5.22 -30.00
N PRO A 84 1.09 -4.70 -29.51
CA PRO A 84 1.12 -3.66 -28.49
C PRO A 84 0.36 -2.39 -28.90
N TYR A 85 -0.09 -1.61 -27.91
CA TYR A 85 -0.62 -0.27 -28.18
C TYR A 85 0.47 0.67 -28.73
N ASN A 86 0.07 1.61 -29.60
CA ASN A 86 1.01 2.55 -30.18
C ASN A 86 1.57 3.51 -29.12
N LEU A 87 2.89 3.67 -29.11
CA LEU A 87 3.59 4.73 -28.39
C LEU A 87 4.00 5.85 -29.37
N PRO A 88 4.25 7.08 -28.88
CA PRO A 88 4.88 8.11 -29.71
C PRO A 88 6.23 7.60 -30.24
N ASN A 89 6.58 7.99 -31.48
CA ASN A 89 7.74 7.43 -32.22
C ASN A 89 9.07 7.44 -31.46
N ALA A 90 9.27 8.37 -30.52
CA ALA A 90 10.46 8.50 -29.69
C ALA A 90 10.59 7.43 -28.59
N TYR A 91 9.54 6.63 -28.35
CA TYR A 91 9.49 5.64 -27.28
C TYR A 91 9.23 4.23 -27.83
N GLU A 92 9.63 3.23 -27.05
CA GLU A 92 9.41 1.82 -27.33
C GLU A 92 9.03 1.07 -26.05
N TRP A 93 8.21 0.03 -26.21
CA TRP A 93 7.90 -0.89 -25.12
C TRP A 93 9.11 -1.76 -24.80
N THR A 94 9.23 -2.13 -23.55
CA THR A 94 10.19 -3.14 -23.09
C THR A 94 9.49 -4.01 -22.05
N THR A 95 9.88 -5.28 -21.98
CA THR A 95 9.51 -6.15 -20.86
C THR A 95 10.66 -6.12 -19.87
N CYS A 96 10.36 -5.80 -18.63
CA CYS A 96 11.36 -5.68 -17.57
C CYS A 96 11.52 -7.05 -16.88
N ASP A 97 12.52 -7.80 -17.32
CA ASP A 97 12.89 -9.04 -16.66
C ASP A 97 13.55 -8.75 -15.31
N MET A 98 12.86 -9.09 -14.23
CA MET A 98 13.33 -8.89 -12.86
C MET A 98 14.38 -9.92 -12.43
N ASP A 99 14.66 -10.96 -13.24
CA ASP A 99 15.80 -11.86 -13.04
C ASP A 99 17.13 -11.22 -13.49
N SER A 100 17.08 -10.17 -14.33
CA SER A 100 18.25 -9.41 -14.75
C SER A 100 18.61 -8.33 -13.72
N GLU A 101 19.82 -8.40 -13.17
CA GLU A 101 20.33 -7.42 -12.22
C GLU A 101 20.34 -5.99 -12.79
N GLU A 102 20.68 -5.86 -14.08
CA GLU A 102 20.72 -4.58 -14.80
C GLU A 102 19.32 -3.96 -14.89
N ILE A 103 18.32 -4.74 -15.30
CA ILE A 103 16.94 -4.27 -15.42
C ILE A 103 16.35 -3.97 -14.03
N CYS A 104 16.62 -4.82 -13.04
CA CYS A 104 16.20 -4.59 -11.66
C CYS A 104 16.80 -3.28 -11.12
N ASP A 105 18.06 -2.96 -11.42
CA ASP A 105 18.68 -1.69 -11.05
C ASP A 105 17.99 -0.50 -11.73
N GLU A 106 17.68 -0.62 -13.02
CA GLU A 106 16.98 0.46 -13.74
C GLU A 106 15.57 0.72 -13.19
N VAL A 107 14.80 -0.33 -12.88
CA VAL A 107 13.47 -0.22 -12.26
C VAL A 107 13.60 0.42 -10.87
N TYR A 108 14.55 -0.06 -10.06
CA TYR A 108 14.87 0.54 -8.76
C TYR A 108 15.18 2.04 -8.88
N VAL A 109 16.08 2.43 -9.80
CA VAL A 109 16.48 3.82 -10.02
C VAL A 109 15.30 4.67 -10.51
N LEU A 110 14.44 4.14 -11.38
CA LEU A 110 13.24 4.84 -11.83
C LEU A 110 12.32 5.12 -10.64
N LEU A 111 11.98 4.10 -9.85
CA LEU A 111 11.05 4.20 -8.73
C LEU A 111 11.61 5.12 -7.63
N LYS A 112 12.86 4.93 -7.22
CA LYS A 112 13.54 5.76 -6.22
C LYS A 112 13.53 7.25 -6.57
N ASN A 113 13.51 7.61 -7.86
CA ASN A 113 13.58 9.00 -8.27
C ASN A 113 12.23 9.60 -8.68
N ASN A 114 11.25 8.76 -9.02
CA ASN A 114 10.01 9.19 -9.67
C ASN A 114 8.73 8.55 -9.12
N TYR A 115 8.81 7.68 -8.12
CA TYR A 115 7.62 7.08 -7.51
C TYR A 115 7.00 8.01 -6.44
N VAL A 116 5.95 7.51 -5.79
CA VAL A 116 5.08 8.22 -4.85
C VAL A 116 5.89 9.09 -3.88
N GLU A 117 5.48 10.34 -3.80
CA GLU A 117 5.95 11.35 -2.86
C GLU A 117 4.75 11.70 -1.99
N ASP A 118 4.97 11.99 -0.72
CA ASP A 118 3.94 12.61 0.11
C ASP A 118 3.67 14.06 -0.33
N ASP A 119 2.55 14.62 0.10
CA ASP A 119 2.06 15.93 -0.38
C ASP A 119 3.03 17.09 -0.09
N GLU A 120 3.88 16.94 0.94
CA GLU A 120 4.91 17.92 1.31
C GLU A 120 6.29 17.62 0.68
N ASN A 121 6.41 16.58 -0.17
CA ASN A 121 7.67 16.04 -0.72
C ASN A 121 8.72 15.73 0.35
N MET A 122 8.27 15.36 1.55
CA MET A 122 9.11 15.02 2.67
C MET A 122 9.65 13.56 2.60
N PHE A 123 8.88 12.63 2.09
CA PHE A 123 9.25 11.22 2.10
C PHE A 123 9.05 10.62 0.72
N ARG A 124 10.04 9.83 0.30
CA ARG A 124 9.92 9.05 -0.92
C ARG A 124 10.27 7.61 -0.65
N PHE A 125 9.36 6.72 -1.05
CA PHE A 125 9.60 5.29 -0.97
C PHE A 125 10.88 4.92 -1.73
N ASN A 126 11.68 4.09 -1.08
CA ASN A 126 12.94 3.57 -1.56
C ASN A 126 12.89 2.05 -1.43
N TYR A 127 11.97 1.44 -2.20
CA TYR A 127 11.87 -0.02 -2.33
C TYR A 127 13.24 -0.58 -2.69
N SER A 128 13.76 -1.52 -1.90
CA SER A 128 15.03 -2.16 -2.19
C SER A 128 14.92 -3.09 -3.39
N LYS A 129 16.05 -3.52 -3.96
CA LYS A 129 16.04 -4.48 -5.08
C LYS A 129 15.50 -5.83 -4.63
N GLU A 130 15.81 -6.21 -3.40
CA GLU A 130 15.34 -7.41 -2.74
C GLU A 130 13.82 -7.36 -2.56
N PHE A 131 13.27 -6.21 -2.14
CA PHE A 131 11.84 -6.00 -2.04
C PHE A 131 11.15 -6.08 -3.41
N LEU A 132 11.69 -5.42 -4.43
CA LEU A 132 11.13 -5.48 -5.78
C LEU A 132 11.16 -6.89 -6.34
N SER A 133 12.23 -7.65 -6.09
CA SER A 133 12.31 -9.06 -6.46
C SER A 133 11.26 -9.89 -5.76
N TRP A 134 11.10 -9.73 -4.45
CA TRP A 134 10.08 -10.41 -3.65
C TRP A 134 8.65 -10.07 -4.11
N ALA A 135 8.35 -8.79 -4.33
CA ALA A 135 7.01 -8.34 -4.70
C ALA A 135 6.61 -8.68 -6.15
N LEU A 136 7.58 -8.79 -7.07
CA LEU A 136 7.31 -8.97 -8.50
C LEU A 136 7.54 -10.41 -8.99
N ARG A 137 8.28 -11.25 -8.26
CA ARG A 137 8.61 -12.62 -8.67
C ARG A 137 7.83 -13.66 -7.88
N VAL A 138 6.51 -13.46 -7.78
CA VAL A 138 5.61 -14.40 -7.10
C VAL A 138 5.53 -15.73 -7.87
N PRO A 139 5.18 -16.86 -7.22
CA PRO A 139 5.01 -18.13 -7.91
C PRO A 139 4.06 -18.02 -9.11
N GLY A 140 4.53 -18.41 -10.30
CA GLY A 140 3.72 -18.37 -11.53
C GLY A 140 3.50 -16.96 -12.12
N TYR A 141 4.30 -15.96 -11.73
CA TYR A 141 4.22 -14.62 -12.33
C TYR A 141 4.44 -14.61 -13.85
N TYR A 142 3.84 -13.62 -14.51
CA TYR A 142 4.00 -13.41 -15.94
C TYR A 142 5.02 -12.30 -16.17
N GLN A 143 6.22 -12.63 -16.67
CA GLN A 143 7.24 -11.62 -17.02
C GLN A 143 6.67 -10.55 -17.96
N SER A 144 5.76 -10.94 -18.86
CA SER A 144 5.09 -10.04 -19.80
C SER A 144 4.30 -8.92 -19.10
N TRP A 145 3.91 -9.08 -17.84
CA TRP A 145 3.16 -8.07 -17.08
C TRP A 145 4.06 -7.03 -16.39
N HIS A 146 5.38 -7.18 -16.47
CA HIS A 146 6.35 -6.16 -16.05
C HIS A 146 6.72 -5.28 -17.24
N ILE A 147 6.04 -4.14 -17.37
CA ILE A 147 6.03 -3.35 -18.61
C ILE A 147 6.78 -2.05 -18.39
N GLY A 148 7.83 -1.86 -19.16
CA GLY A 148 8.59 -0.62 -19.22
C GLY A 148 8.33 0.17 -20.51
N VAL A 149 8.59 1.48 -20.45
CA VAL A 149 8.71 2.35 -21.62
C VAL A 149 10.12 2.91 -21.66
N ARG A 150 10.81 2.77 -22.80
CA ARG A 150 12.15 3.33 -23.02
C ARG A 150 12.13 4.45 -24.05
N ALA A 151 13.02 5.42 -23.89
CA ALA A 151 13.33 6.36 -24.96
C ALA A 151 14.25 5.70 -26.00
N LYS A 152 13.88 5.69 -27.29
CA LYS A 152 14.62 4.96 -28.32
C LYS A 152 16.07 5.41 -28.48
N THR A 153 16.32 6.72 -28.36
CA THR A 153 17.64 7.32 -28.58
C THR A 153 18.60 7.06 -27.42
N SER A 154 18.13 7.22 -26.17
CA SER A 154 18.98 7.10 -24.98
C SER A 154 18.91 5.74 -24.30
N LYS A 155 17.96 4.89 -24.72
CA LYS A 155 17.60 3.59 -24.12
C LYS A 155 17.19 3.64 -22.64
N LYS A 156 17.07 4.84 -22.05
CA LYS A 156 16.67 5.03 -20.66
C LYS A 156 15.23 4.59 -20.42
N LEU A 157 15.01 3.88 -19.33
CA LEU A 157 13.68 3.56 -18.80
C LEU A 157 13.02 4.85 -18.27
N VAL A 158 11.83 5.17 -18.78
CA VAL A 158 11.10 6.42 -18.46
C VAL A 158 9.73 6.18 -17.85
N ALA A 159 9.23 4.95 -17.86
CA ALA A 159 8.04 4.56 -17.13
C ALA A 159 8.03 3.05 -16.88
N PHE A 160 7.30 2.63 -15.84
CA PHE A 160 7.11 1.25 -15.44
C PHE A 160 5.69 1.02 -14.91
N ILE A 161 5.12 -0.16 -15.15
CA ILE A 161 3.91 -0.68 -14.51
C ILE A 161 4.09 -2.18 -14.39
N SER A 162 3.62 -2.77 -13.29
CA SER A 162 3.69 -4.21 -13.07
C SER A 162 2.31 -4.78 -12.76
N GLY A 163 2.11 -6.03 -13.15
CA GLY A 163 1.05 -6.88 -12.63
C GLY A 163 1.62 -8.20 -12.13
N ILE A 164 0.99 -8.78 -11.11
CA ILE A 164 1.24 -10.15 -10.65
C ILE A 164 -0.09 -10.93 -10.61
N PRO A 165 -0.09 -12.26 -10.78
CA PRO A 165 -1.30 -13.05 -10.58
C PRO A 165 -1.69 -13.07 -9.10
N ALA A 166 -2.97 -12.92 -8.82
CA ALA A 166 -3.55 -13.07 -7.48
C ALA A 166 -4.87 -13.84 -7.56
N ARG A 167 -5.13 -14.66 -6.55
CA ARG A 167 -6.44 -15.26 -6.31
C ARG A 167 -7.10 -14.47 -5.20
N ILE A 168 -8.19 -13.77 -5.51
CA ILE A 168 -8.92 -12.96 -4.53
C ILE A 168 -10.33 -13.51 -4.44
N ARG A 169 -10.71 -13.89 -3.22
CA ARG A 169 -12.08 -14.24 -2.89
C ARG A 169 -12.89 -12.96 -2.75
N VAL A 170 -13.97 -12.87 -3.51
CA VAL A 170 -14.99 -11.83 -3.43
C VAL A 170 -16.30 -12.54 -3.09
N ASN A 171 -16.84 -12.27 -1.90
CA ASN A 171 -17.93 -13.05 -1.33
C ASN A 171 -17.57 -14.55 -1.23
N GLU A 172 -18.24 -15.40 -2.00
CA GLU A 172 -18.05 -16.86 -2.03
C GLU A 172 -17.19 -17.32 -3.22
N GLU A 173 -16.89 -16.44 -4.18
CA GLU A 173 -16.18 -16.79 -5.41
C GLU A 173 -14.71 -16.40 -5.34
N VAL A 174 -13.82 -17.33 -5.71
CA VAL A 174 -12.39 -17.06 -5.89
C VAL A 174 -12.13 -16.66 -7.34
N VAL A 175 -11.74 -15.41 -7.54
CA VAL A 175 -11.46 -14.85 -8.86
C VAL A 175 -9.95 -14.76 -9.07
N LYS A 176 -9.45 -15.37 -10.14
CA LYS A 176 -8.07 -15.18 -10.61
C LYS A 176 -7.99 -13.85 -11.34
N MET A 177 -7.19 -12.92 -10.82
CA MET A 177 -7.06 -11.57 -11.36
C MET A 177 -5.60 -11.09 -11.35
N ALA A 178 -5.34 -9.96 -12.01
CA ALA A 178 -4.04 -9.31 -11.94
C ALA A 178 -4.01 -8.28 -10.79
N GLU A 179 -3.09 -8.41 -9.84
CA GLU A 179 -2.81 -7.32 -8.91
C GLU A 179 -1.83 -6.34 -9.54
N ILE A 180 -2.27 -5.11 -9.78
CA ILE A 180 -1.50 -4.07 -10.46
C ILE A 180 -0.85 -3.15 -9.43
N ASN A 181 0.45 -2.93 -9.58
CA ASN A 181 1.24 -2.07 -8.71
C ASN A 181 2.35 -1.33 -9.48
N PHE A 182 3.11 -0.49 -8.78
CA PHE A 182 4.30 0.20 -9.25
C PHE A 182 4.15 1.03 -10.54
N LEU A 183 2.93 1.53 -10.82
CA LEU A 183 2.72 2.47 -11.92
C LEU A 183 3.52 3.76 -11.67
N CYS A 184 4.60 3.93 -12.43
CA CYS A 184 5.53 5.03 -12.32
C CYS A 184 5.79 5.65 -13.69
N VAL A 185 5.58 6.95 -13.80
CA VAL A 185 5.99 7.73 -14.97
C VAL A 185 7.02 8.76 -14.51
N HIS A 186 8.15 8.82 -15.22
CA HIS A 186 9.20 9.81 -14.96
C HIS A 186 8.61 11.22 -14.88
N LYS A 187 9.01 12.01 -13.87
CA LYS A 187 8.37 13.30 -13.52
C LYS A 187 8.14 14.23 -14.71
N LYS A 188 9.15 14.34 -15.59
CA LYS A 188 9.11 15.16 -16.82
C LYS A 188 8.03 14.74 -17.84
N LEU A 189 7.47 13.54 -17.73
CA LEU A 189 6.50 12.97 -18.68
C LEU A 189 5.08 12.83 -18.10
N ARG A 190 4.86 13.14 -16.82
CA ARG A 190 3.56 12.93 -16.15
C ARG A 190 2.40 13.67 -16.81
N SER A 191 2.64 14.86 -17.40
CA SER A 191 1.62 15.64 -18.12
C SER A 191 1.34 15.17 -19.55
N LYS A 192 2.02 14.11 -20.03
CA LYS A 192 1.93 13.62 -21.42
C LYS A 192 0.97 12.46 -21.62
N ARG A 193 0.12 12.16 -20.64
CA ARG A 193 -0.89 11.08 -20.70
C ARG A 193 -0.31 9.69 -21.02
N LEU A 194 0.90 9.41 -20.56
CA LEU A 194 1.53 8.10 -20.75
C LEU A 194 0.86 7.00 -19.90
N ALA A 195 0.47 7.32 -18.66
CA ALA A 195 -0.17 6.35 -17.75
C ALA A 195 -1.42 5.66 -18.35
N PRO A 196 -2.40 6.37 -18.96
CA PRO A 196 -3.49 5.74 -19.68
C PRO A 196 -3.07 4.71 -20.75
N VAL A 197 -2.00 4.98 -21.48
CA VAL A 197 -1.51 4.07 -22.53
C VAL A 197 -0.86 2.84 -21.90
N MET A 198 -0.15 3.01 -20.79
CA MET A 198 0.42 1.90 -20.01
C MET A 198 -0.64 1.02 -19.38
N ILE A 199 -1.71 1.60 -18.84
CA ILE A 199 -2.85 0.85 -18.30
C ILE A 199 -3.49 0.01 -19.42
N LYS A 200 -3.73 0.59 -20.60
CA LYS A 200 -4.26 -0.17 -21.74
C LYS A 200 -3.35 -1.32 -22.17
N GLU A 201 -2.03 -1.11 -22.15
CA GLU A 201 -1.08 -2.16 -22.52
C GLU A 201 -0.99 -3.27 -21.47
N VAL A 202 -1.02 -2.97 -20.16
CA VAL A 202 -1.06 -4.02 -19.13
C VAL A 202 -2.37 -4.79 -19.20
N THR A 203 -3.51 -4.12 -19.36
CA THR A 203 -4.82 -4.77 -19.55
C THR A 203 -4.79 -5.72 -20.75
N ARG A 204 -4.21 -5.29 -21.88
CA ARG A 204 -4.06 -6.15 -23.07
C ARG A 204 -3.26 -7.41 -22.78
N ARG A 205 -2.10 -7.28 -22.11
CA ARG A 205 -1.24 -8.42 -21.76
C ARG A 205 -1.89 -9.35 -20.73
N VAL A 206 -2.69 -8.82 -19.82
CA VAL A 206 -3.48 -9.62 -18.86
C VAL A 206 -4.59 -10.38 -19.60
N HIS A 207 -5.31 -9.73 -20.52
CA HIS A 207 -6.35 -10.37 -21.33
C HIS A 207 -5.80 -11.48 -22.25
N LEU A 208 -4.58 -11.33 -22.77
CA LEU A 208 -3.92 -12.38 -23.56
C LEU A 208 -3.70 -13.67 -22.76
N GLU A 209 -3.60 -13.59 -21.43
CA GLU A 209 -3.49 -14.74 -20.52
C GLU A 209 -4.87 -15.24 -20.05
N ASN A 210 -5.96 -14.78 -20.70
CA ASN A 210 -7.34 -15.10 -20.35
C ASN A 210 -7.76 -14.69 -18.93
N ILE A 211 -7.23 -13.56 -18.46
CA ILE A 211 -7.56 -12.97 -17.16
C ILE A 211 -8.24 -11.61 -17.43
N TRP A 212 -9.34 -11.33 -16.74
CA TRP A 212 -10.27 -10.24 -17.12
C TRP A 212 -10.56 -9.25 -15.98
N GLN A 213 -10.00 -9.51 -14.80
CA GLN A 213 -10.15 -8.66 -13.63
C GLN A 213 -8.76 -8.22 -13.15
N ALA A 214 -8.73 -7.09 -12.45
CA ALA A 214 -7.55 -6.61 -11.78
C ALA A 214 -7.89 -5.94 -10.46
N ALA A 215 -7.01 -6.11 -9.47
CA ALA A 215 -7.04 -5.37 -8.21
C ALA A 215 -5.93 -4.32 -8.21
N TYR A 216 -6.21 -3.13 -7.70
CA TYR A 216 -5.22 -2.07 -7.51
C TYR A 216 -5.61 -1.18 -6.35
N THR A 217 -4.62 -0.53 -5.73
CA THR A 217 -4.83 0.47 -4.69
C THR A 217 -4.18 1.78 -5.09
N ALA A 218 -4.71 2.89 -4.61
CA ALA A 218 -4.16 4.22 -4.88
C ALA A 218 -4.42 5.15 -3.69
N GLY A 219 -3.47 6.06 -3.43
CA GLY A 219 -3.65 7.15 -2.47
C GLY A 219 -4.51 8.31 -3.00
N VAL A 220 -5.04 8.19 -4.22
CA VAL A 220 -5.94 9.18 -4.84
C VAL A 220 -7.27 8.51 -5.15
N VAL A 221 -8.36 9.27 -5.01
CA VAL A 221 -9.71 8.78 -5.30
C VAL A 221 -9.91 8.69 -6.82
N LEU A 222 -10.23 7.49 -7.31
CA LEU A 222 -10.54 7.19 -8.71
C LEU A 222 -11.95 6.55 -8.80
N PRO A 223 -12.72 6.81 -9.87
CA PRO A 223 -14.03 6.19 -10.04
C PRO A 223 -13.90 4.66 -10.20
N THR A 224 -14.55 3.83 -9.38
CA THR A 224 -15.08 4.11 -8.03
C THR A 224 -14.48 3.04 -7.12
N PRO A 225 -13.90 3.42 -5.96
CA PRO A 225 -13.29 2.44 -5.08
C PRO A 225 -14.36 1.55 -4.44
N ILE A 226 -14.08 0.26 -4.29
CA ILE A 226 -14.95 -0.66 -3.54
C ILE A 226 -14.83 -0.47 -2.02
N THR A 227 -13.71 0.10 -1.57
CA THR A 227 -13.45 0.39 -0.15
C THR A 227 -12.39 1.48 -0.01
N THR A 228 -12.36 2.12 1.15
CA THR A 228 -11.31 3.06 1.56
C THR A 228 -10.82 2.70 2.95
N CYS A 229 -9.51 2.83 3.18
CA CYS A 229 -8.91 2.56 4.47
C CYS A 229 -7.95 3.69 4.84
N GLN A 230 -7.86 3.99 6.13
CA GLN A 230 -6.96 4.99 6.66
C GLN A 230 -5.63 4.35 7.08
N TYR A 231 -4.50 4.98 6.73
CA TYR A 231 -3.20 4.60 7.26
C TYR A 231 -3.11 4.95 8.74
N TRP A 232 -2.61 4.01 9.54
CA TRP A 232 -2.30 4.20 10.96
C TRP A 232 -0.80 4.03 11.18
N HIS A 233 -0.23 4.84 12.07
CA HIS A 233 1.20 4.82 12.37
C HIS A 233 1.44 4.65 13.87
N ARG A 234 2.29 3.69 14.24
CA ARG A 234 2.78 3.52 15.61
C ARG A 234 4.24 4.00 15.71
N SER A 235 4.49 4.99 16.56
CA SER A 235 5.83 5.53 16.74
C SER A 235 6.73 4.57 17.50
N LEU A 236 7.75 4.01 16.84
CA LEU A 236 8.78 3.18 17.47
C LEU A 236 10.00 4.00 17.94
N ASN A 237 10.36 5.03 17.17
CA ASN A 237 11.45 5.96 17.51
C ASN A 237 10.95 7.42 17.41
N PRO A 238 10.19 7.91 18.40
CA PRO A 238 9.56 9.22 18.33
C PRO A 238 10.58 10.36 18.20
N LYS A 239 11.77 10.23 18.80
CA LYS A 239 12.86 11.20 18.66
C LYS A 239 13.26 11.38 17.20
N LYS A 240 13.58 10.28 16.52
CA LYS A 240 13.95 10.30 15.09
C LYS A 240 12.80 10.83 14.23
N LEU A 241 11.57 10.39 14.48
CA LEU A 241 10.38 10.79 13.70
C LEU A 241 10.11 12.30 13.81
N ILE A 242 10.25 12.88 15.00
CA ILE A 242 10.11 14.32 15.21
C ILE A 242 11.29 15.08 14.60
N ASP A 243 12.51 14.59 14.80
CA ASP A 243 13.71 15.22 14.24
C ASP A 243 13.65 15.33 12.72
N VAL A 244 13.07 14.36 12.02
CA VAL A 244 12.94 14.36 10.55
C VAL A 244 11.65 15.02 10.05
N GLY A 245 10.77 15.48 10.95
CA GLY A 245 9.52 16.15 10.59
C GLY A 245 8.37 15.22 10.22
N PHE A 246 8.53 13.90 10.33
CA PHE A 246 7.45 12.94 10.07
C PHE A 246 6.32 13.07 11.10
N SER A 247 6.68 13.29 12.37
CA SER A 247 5.73 13.53 13.45
C SER A 247 6.01 14.87 14.12
N ARG A 248 5.00 15.44 14.78
CA ARG A 248 5.14 16.70 15.52
C ARG A 248 4.97 16.45 17.01
N LEU A 249 5.62 17.29 17.80
CA LEU A 249 5.43 17.30 19.25
C LEU A 249 4.06 17.89 19.57
N GLY A 250 3.21 17.11 20.24
CA GLY A 250 1.87 17.57 20.63
C GLY A 250 1.92 18.80 21.55
N ALA A 251 0.82 19.56 21.59
CA ALA A 251 0.71 20.70 22.50
C ALA A 251 0.95 20.25 23.95
N ARG A 252 1.82 20.97 24.68
CA ARG A 252 2.19 20.68 26.09
C ARG A 252 2.95 19.35 26.31
N MET A 253 3.36 18.65 25.26
CA MET A 253 4.25 17.49 25.38
C MET A 253 5.72 17.94 25.39
N THR A 254 6.58 17.14 26.02
CA THR A 254 8.04 17.28 25.93
C THR A 254 8.62 16.04 25.28
N MET A 255 9.80 16.13 24.65
CA MET A 255 10.43 14.99 24.00
C MET A 255 10.55 13.78 24.94
N SER A 256 10.97 13.99 26.19
CA SER A 256 11.09 12.94 27.19
C SER A 256 9.75 12.28 27.55
N ARG A 257 8.66 13.06 27.62
CA ARG A 257 7.30 12.51 27.83
C ARG A 257 6.84 11.69 26.64
N THR A 258 7.08 12.16 25.42
CA THR A 258 6.74 11.42 24.19
C THR A 258 7.51 10.11 24.10
N ILE A 259 8.82 10.12 24.38
CA ILE A 259 9.64 8.90 24.40
C ILE A 259 9.10 7.90 25.44
N LYS A 260 8.75 8.38 26.64
CA LYS A 260 8.19 7.52 27.69
C LYS A 260 6.83 6.93 27.29
N LEU A 261 5.97 7.71 26.63
CA LEU A 261 4.64 7.29 26.18
C LEU A 261 4.69 6.16 25.14
N TYR A 262 5.67 6.19 24.23
CA TYR A 262 5.82 5.20 23.17
C TYR A 262 6.83 4.09 23.49
N LYS A 263 7.38 4.05 24.72
CA LYS A 263 8.35 3.02 25.09
C LYS A 263 7.71 1.63 25.03
N LEU A 264 8.40 0.70 24.39
CA LEU A 264 8.06 -0.72 24.37
C LEU A 264 8.97 -1.52 25.32
N PRO A 265 8.58 -2.73 25.73
CA PRO A 265 9.47 -3.67 26.42
C PRO A 265 10.69 -4.02 25.56
N ASP A 266 11.80 -4.35 26.21
CA ASP A 266 13.06 -4.72 25.51
C ASP A 266 13.04 -6.17 25.00
N SER A 267 12.09 -6.99 25.46
CA SER A 267 11.89 -8.38 25.04
C SER A 267 10.39 -8.66 24.86
N THR A 268 10.08 -9.61 23.96
CA THR A 268 8.72 -10.09 23.76
C THR A 268 8.23 -10.81 25.01
N VAL A 269 6.93 -10.66 25.31
CA VAL A 269 6.33 -11.18 26.55
C VAL A 269 5.50 -12.44 26.33
N THR A 270 5.12 -12.73 25.09
CA THR A 270 4.26 -13.87 24.74
C THR A 270 5.10 -15.16 24.71
N PRO A 271 4.80 -16.15 25.58
CA PRO A 271 5.49 -17.44 25.56
C PRO A 271 5.32 -18.14 24.20
N GLY A 272 6.35 -18.83 23.73
CA GLY A 272 6.30 -19.52 22.43
C GLY A 272 6.45 -18.62 21.21
N PHE A 273 6.60 -17.30 21.40
CA PHE A 273 6.81 -16.35 20.30
C PHE A 273 8.19 -16.57 19.65
N ARG A 274 8.18 -16.98 18.39
CA ARG A 274 9.41 -17.23 17.61
C ARG A 274 9.23 -16.85 16.15
N LYS A 275 10.35 -16.77 15.43
CA LYS A 275 10.37 -16.54 13.98
C LYS A 275 9.78 -17.74 13.25
N MET A 276 9.03 -17.48 12.18
CA MET A 276 8.47 -18.51 11.31
C MET A 276 9.58 -19.26 10.58
N GLU A 277 9.43 -20.58 10.46
CA GLU A 277 10.32 -21.46 9.69
C GLU A 277 9.55 -22.17 8.57
N LEU A 278 10.27 -22.78 7.63
CA LEU A 278 9.66 -23.46 6.48
C LEU A 278 8.68 -24.57 6.89
N ARG A 279 8.97 -25.29 7.98
CA ARG A 279 8.08 -26.35 8.50
C ARG A 279 6.72 -25.84 8.97
N ASP A 280 6.60 -24.54 9.25
CA ASP A 280 5.37 -23.95 9.78
C ASP A 280 4.39 -23.53 8.68
N VAL A 281 4.82 -23.52 7.40
CA VAL A 281 4.02 -23.07 6.25
C VAL A 281 2.62 -23.71 6.21
N PRO A 282 2.44 -25.04 6.36
CA PRO A 282 1.09 -25.63 6.33
C PRO A 282 0.20 -25.15 7.48
N ALA A 283 0.77 -24.99 8.68
CA ALA A 283 0.02 -24.54 9.86
C ALA A 283 -0.40 -23.07 9.72
N VAL A 284 0.51 -22.21 9.28
CA VAL A 284 0.25 -20.78 9.02
C VAL A 284 -0.79 -20.62 7.90
N THR A 285 -0.69 -21.42 6.83
CA THR A 285 -1.66 -21.40 5.72
C THR A 285 -3.08 -21.68 6.22
N ARG A 286 -3.25 -22.69 7.07
CA ARG A 286 -4.56 -23.02 7.66
C ARG A 286 -5.07 -21.90 8.56
N LEU A 287 -4.22 -21.33 9.43
CA LEU A 287 -4.61 -20.23 10.32
C LEU A 287 -5.05 -18.99 9.52
N LEU A 288 -4.26 -18.62 8.51
CA LEU A 288 -4.51 -17.48 7.64
C LEU A 288 -5.79 -17.65 6.84
N ARG A 289 -6.02 -18.81 6.20
CA ARG A 289 -7.26 -19.09 5.46
C ARG A 289 -8.49 -19.03 6.37
N ASN A 290 -8.40 -19.57 7.58
CA ASN A 290 -9.51 -19.54 8.55
C ASN A 290 -9.84 -18.10 8.95
N TYR A 291 -8.84 -17.30 9.33
CA TYR A 291 -9.07 -15.91 9.68
C TYR A 291 -9.59 -15.09 8.49
N LEU A 292 -8.98 -15.25 7.31
CA LEU A 292 -9.36 -14.48 6.13
C LEU A 292 -10.78 -14.81 5.64
N SER A 293 -11.32 -15.99 5.96
CA SER A 293 -12.69 -16.38 5.60
C SER A 293 -13.78 -15.47 6.16
N GLN A 294 -13.50 -14.72 7.23
CA GLN A 294 -14.48 -13.82 7.85
C GLN A 294 -14.70 -12.50 7.06
N PHE A 295 -13.81 -12.18 6.11
CA PHE A 295 -13.90 -10.95 5.33
C PHE A 295 -14.61 -11.17 3.99
N VAL A 296 -15.28 -10.13 3.49
CA VAL A 296 -15.98 -10.15 2.20
C VAL A 296 -15.01 -10.24 1.02
N VAL A 297 -13.90 -9.50 1.08
CA VAL A 297 -12.84 -9.52 0.07
C VAL A 297 -11.53 -9.90 0.75
N ALA A 298 -10.89 -10.98 0.29
CA ALA A 298 -9.61 -11.44 0.86
C ALA A 298 -8.81 -12.26 -0.16
N PRO A 299 -7.47 -12.27 -0.09
CA PRO A 299 -6.66 -13.20 -0.89
C PRO A 299 -6.94 -14.66 -0.49
N ASP A 300 -6.97 -15.56 -1.49
CA ASP A 300 -7.04 -17.01 -1.31
C ASP A 300 -5.64 -17.61 -1.46
N PHE A 301 -4.92 -17.75 -0.35
CA PHE A 301 -3.56 -18.25 -0.32
C PHE A 301 -3.48 -19.78 -0.27
N ASP A 302 -2.55 -20.33 -1.03
CA ASP A 302 -2.05 -21.70 -0.89
C ASP A 302 -0.70 -21.72 -0.16
N GLU A 303 -0.12 -22.91 0.03
CA GLU A 303 1.15 -23.05 0.74
C GLU A 303 2.34 -22.40 -0.01
N ASN A 304 2.33 -22.38 -1.35
CA ASN A 304 3.40 -21.71 -2.12
C ASN A 304 3.31 -20.19 -1.95
N ASP A 305 2.09 -19.64 -1.89
CA ASP A 305 1.91 -18.22 -1.64
C ASP A 305 2.38 -17.85 -0.22
N VAL A 306 2.02 -18.66 0.79
CA VAL A 306 2.46 -18.43 2.18
C VAL A 306 3.97 -18.55 2.31
N GLU A 307 4.59 -19.54 1.67
CA GLU A 307 6.04 -19.65 1.63
C GLU A 307 6.68 -18.40 1.01
N HIS A 308 6.22 -17.96 -0.16
CA HIS A 308 6.80 -16.81 -0.87
C HIS A 308 6.59 -15.48 -0.12
N TRP A 309 5.37 -15.21 0.34
CA TRP A 309 5.00 -13.94 0.94
C TRP A 309 5.39 -13.82 2.41
N LEU A 310 5.40 -14.92 3.16
CA LEU A 310 5.45 -14.89 4.62
C LEU A 310 6.67 -15.57 5.20
N LEU A 311 7.42 -16.40 4.47
CA LEU A 311 8.68 -16.92 5.00
C LEU A 311 9.66 -15.75 5.16
N PRO A 312 10.29 -15.58 6.34
CA PRO A 312 11.08 -14.39 6.58
C PRO A 312 12.25 -14.23 5.61
N ASN A 313 12.39 -13.02 5.08
CA ASN A 313 13.47 -12.63 4.18
C ASN A 313 14.11 -11.34 4.71
N GLU A 314 15.42 -11.39 4.92
CA GLU A 314 16.16 -10.33 5.59
C GLU A 314 15.96 -8.97 4.92
N ASN A 315 15.59 -7.96 5.72
CA ASN A 315 15.32 -6.58 5.26
C ASN A 315 14.12 -6.44 4.28
N VAL A 316 13.30 -7.47 4.10
CA VAL A 316 12.11 -7.45 3.24
C VAL A 316 10.86 -7.77 4.04
N VAL A 317 10.77 -8.95 4.63
CA VAL A 317 9.61 -9.41 5.40
C VAL A 317 10.06 -10.19 6.62
N ASP A 318 9.45 -9.88 7.77
CA ASP A 318 9.63 -10.61 9.01
C ASP A 318 8.29 -11.16 9.45
N SER A 319 8.27 -12.46 9.74
CA SER A 319 7.09 -13.18 10.21
C SER A 319 7.41 -13.97 11.46
N PHE A 320 6.49 -13.93 12.41
CA PHE A 320 6.58 -14.56 13.70
C PHE A 320 5.27 -15.29 14.00
N LEU A 321 5.36 -16.28 14.87
CA LEU A 321 4.23 -17.08 15.31
C LEU A 321 4.33 -17.37 16.80
N VAL A 322 3.22 -17.82 17.36
CA VAL A 322 3.17 -18.35 18.73
C VAL A 322 2.98 -19.86 18.66
N GLU A 323 3.96 -20.59 19.19
CA GLU A 323 3.88 -22.04 19.36
C GLU A 323 3.52 -22.36 20.81
N SER A 324 2.39 -23.03 21.00
CA SER A 324 1.91 -23.45 22.32
C SER A 324 2.95 -24.34 23.02
N PRO A 325 3.43 -23.97 24.23
CA PRO A 325 4.41 -24.77 24.96
C PRO A 325 3.90 -26.16 25.39
N GLU A 326 2.57 -26.38 25.40
CA GLU A 326 1.96 -27.61 25.90
C GLU A 326 1.80 -28.68 24.82
N ASN A 327 1.37 -28.28 23.62
CA ASN A 327 1.02 -29.20 22.53
C ASN A 327 1.76 -28.90 21.21
N HIS A 328 2.64 -27.90 21.18
CA HIS A 328 3.40 -27.49 20.00
C HIS A 328 2.55 -27.04 18.80
N GLU A 329 1.28 -26.71 19.04
CA GLU A 329 0.41 -26.16 18.00
C GLU A 329 0.70 -24.67 17.78
N ILE A 330 0.61 -24.25 16.51
CA ILE A 330 0.71 -22.84 16.14
C ILE A 330 -0.65 -22.18 16.37
N THR A 331 -0.68 -21.17 17.24
CA THR A 331 -1.94 -20.51 17.67
C THR A 331 -2.15 -19.15 17.04
N ASP A 332 -1.09 -18.37 16.88
CA ASP A 332 -1.14 -16.97 16.45
C ASP A 332 -0.05 -16.70 15.41
N PHE A 333 -0.26 -15.70 14.55
CA PHE A 333 0.68 -15.34 13.50
C PHE A 333 0.73 -13.83 13.28
N CYS A 334 1.92 -13.27 13.12
CA CYS A 334 2.07 -11.89 12.66
C CYS A 334 3.19 -11.74 11.65
N SER A 335 3.04 -10.77 10.74
CA SER A 335 3.99 -10.48 9.69
C SER A 335 4.00 -8.99 9.38
N PHE A 336 5.19 -8.45 9.12
CA PHE A 336 5.36 -7.09 8.63
C PHE A 336 6.50 -7.03 7.61
N TYR A 337 6.41 -6.09 6.69
CA TYR A 337 7.45 -5.86 5.68
C TYR A 337 8.12 -4.49 5.85
N THR A 338 9.39 -4.44 5.51
CA THR A 338 10.23 -3.25 5.69
C THR A 338 10.19 -2.40 4.42
N LEU A 339 9.73 -1.15 4.55
CA LEU A 339 9.81 -0.13 3.52
C LEU A 339 10.79 0.98 3.92
N PRO A 340 11.97 1.04 3.30
CA PRO A 340 12.84 2.19 3.45
C PRO A 340 12.22 3.40 2.74
N SER A 341 12.28 4.55 3.39
CA SER A 341 11.98 5.85 2.82
C SER A 341 13.20 6.75 2.91
N SER A 342 13.51 7.40 1.80
CA SER A 342 14.58 8.40 1.75
C SER A 342 14.06 9.75 2.25
N ILE A 343 14.91 10.48 2.98
CA ILE A 343 14.67 11.86 3.44
C ILE A 343 15.65 12.78 2.69
N PRO A 344 15.26 13.31 1.52
CA PRO A 344 16.20 13.95 0.59
C PRO A 344 16.96 15.15 1.19
N TRP A 345 16.33 15.99 2.02
CA TRP A 345 17.00 17.19 2.57
C TRP A 345 17.88 16.92 3.79
N LYS A 346 17.81 15.73 4.41
CA LYS A 346 18.66 15.37 5.55
C LYS A 346 19.67 14.26 5.25
N SER A 347 19.64 13.70 4.04
CA SER A 347 20.45 12.53 3.65
C SER A 347 20.35 11.39 4.68
N LYS A 348 19.14 11.17 5.22
CA LYS A 348 18.84 10.12 6.21
C LYS A 348 17.83 9.13 5.63
N LEU A 349 17.85 7.91 6.16
CA LEU A 349 16.85 6.87 5.88
C LEU A 349 15.88 6.75 7.06
N LEU A 350 14.61 6.57 6.75
CA LEU A 350 13.56 6.21 7.69
C LEU A 350 12.94 4.90 7.22
N ASN A 351 12.95 3.87 8.08
CA ASN A 351 12.31 2.60 7.76
C ASN A 351 10.91 2.62 8.34
N PHE A 352 9.96 2.16 7.55
CA PHE A 352 8.59 1.90 7.95
C PHE A 352 8.36 0.40 7.95
N GLU A 353 8.04 -0.16 9.11
CA GLU A 353 7.54 -1.53 9.20
C GLU A 353 6.03 -1.49 8.97
N SER A 354 5.58 -2.13 7.90
CA SER A 354 4.18 -2.16 7.49
C SER A 354 3.59 -3.51 7.84
N CYS A 355 2.60 -3.52 8.74
CA CYS A 355 1.91 -4.74 9.15
C CYS A 355 1.19 -5.36 7.93
N LEU A 356 1.45 -6.64 7.68
CA LEU A 356 0.78 -7.42 6.65
C LEU A 356 -0.34 -8.25 7.27
N PHE A 357 -0.02 -9.01 8.32
CA PHE A 357 -1.00 -9.81 9.07
C PHE A 357 -0.73 -9.76 10.57
N LEU A 358 -1.81 -9.79 11.35
CA LEU A 358 -1.79 -9.96 12.80
C LEU A 358 -3.06 -10.76 13.14
N LEU A 359 -2.89 -12.04 13.47
CA LEU A 359 -3.93 -13.05 13.59
C LEU A 359 -3.92 -13.69 14.98
#